data_AF-A0A528I4G2-F1
#
_entry.id   AF-A0A528I4G2-F1
#
_cell.length_a   1.000
_cell.length_b   1.000
_cell.length_c   1.000
_cell.angle_alpha   90.00
_cell.angle_beta   90.00
_cell.angle_gamma   90.00
#
_symmetry.space_group_name_H-M   'P 1'
#
loop_
_entity.id
_entity.type
_entity.pdbx_description
1 polymer ?
#
loop_
_entity_poly.entity_id
_entity_poly.type
_entity_poly.pdbx_seq_one_letter_code
_entity_poly.pdbx_strand_id
1 'polypeptide(L)'
;MPLETIAIQAGGLFLPWQDVSISISAEEAVRTAVVNGHIPPGIDPPWPDTKATLSANGTLLLTGYVRDLRPDQGSDDWRAAISLVSRTVDAVETSILHKTGLVENRNIKGIGEAFDNLGIGIEAKGSFETIAKHQIEPGESLYSTLEPLARAEAAIIHDTPEGKLRIVKKPEGSHSGGLQAGVNIISASAEFSGQGRFNPVVVRGQQSRGVTPQAMRPEAKASDT
;
A
#
# COMPACT_ATOMS: atom_id res chain seq x y z
N MET A 1 -33.31 -3.90 6.81
CA MET A 1 -32.16 -3.07 7.24
C MET A 1 -31.02 -3.33 6.27
N PRO A 2 -30.22 -2.32 5.87
CA PRO A 2 -29.06 -2.56 5.03
C PRO A 2 -28.11 -3.53 5.74
N LEU A 3 -27.55 -4.48 4.98
CA LEU A 3 -26.62 -5.50 5.50
C LEU A 3 -25.31 -4.86 5.98
N GLU A 4 -24.95 -3.70 5.42
CA GLU A 4 -23.75 -2.94 5.76
C GLU A 4 -23.99 -1.45 5.51
N THR A 5 -23.49 -0.60 6.41
CA THR A 5 -23.54 0.86 6.29
C THR A 5 -22.15 1.40 6.00
N ILE A 6 -21.95 1.92 4.79
CA ILE A 6 -20.72 2.62 4.41
C ILE A 6 -20.86 4.10 4.75
N ALA A 7 -19.95 4.60 5.57
CA ALA A 7 -19.87 5.98 5.98
C ALA A 7 -18.55 6.59 5.50
N ILE A 8 -18.67 7.62 4.67
CA ILE A 8 -17.53 8.35 4.10
C ILE A 8 -17.61 9.79 4.57
N GLN A 9 -16.55 10.27 5.19
CA GLN A 9 -16.44 11.64 5.67
C GLN A 9 -15.23 12.32 5.04
N ALA A 10 -15.42 13.50 4.46
CA ALA A 10 -14.32 14.31 3.92
C ALA A 10 -14.55 15.78 4.27
N GLY A 11 -13.56 16.43 4.88
CA GLY A 11 -13.66 17.86 5.23
C GLY A 11 -14.80 18.18 6.21
N GLY A 12 -15.20 17.20 7.03
CA GLY A 12 -16.35 17.32 7.93
C GLY A 12 -17.70 17.02 7.28
N LEU A 13 -17.78 16.85 5.97
CA LEU A 13 -18.99 16.49 5.24
C LEU A 13 -19.16 14.98 5.17
N PHE A 14 -20.38 14.50 5.37
CA PHE A 14 -20.75 13.13 5.03
C PHE A 14 -21.06 13.06 3.54
N LEU A 15 -20.38 12.17 2.81
CA LEU A 15 -20.57 12.03 1.37
C LEU A 15 -21.67 11.01 1.07
N PRO A 16 -22.82 11.43 0.51
CA PRO A 16 -23.80 10.49 -0.01
C PRO A 16 -23.21 9.79 -1.23
N TRP A 17 -23.49 8.50 -1.36
CA TRP A 17 -22.94 7.66 -2.42
C TRP A 17 -24.03 6.80 -3.06
N GLN A 18 -23.84 6.53 -4.35
CA GLN A 18 -24.60 5.57 -5.13
C GLN A 18 -23.78 4.29 -5.31
N ASP A 19 -22.49 4.47 -5.63
CA ASP A 19 -21.54 3.38 -5.81
C ASP A 19 -20.25 3.68 -5.04
N VAL A 20 -19.72 2.67 -4.37
CA VAL A 20 -18.43 2.73 -3.67
C VAL A 20 -17.61 1.51 -4.04
N SER A 21 -16.39 1.72 -4.49
CA SER A 21 -15.39 0.67 -4.72
C SER A 21 -14.20 0.93 -3.80
N ILE A 22 -13.75 -0.10 -3.09
CA ILE A 22 -12.63 -0.02 -2.14
C ILE A 22 -11.63 -1.10 -2.53
N SER A 23 -10.37 -0.70 -2.73
CA SER A 23 -9.25 -1.61 -3.00
C SER A 23 -8.29 -1.59 -1.82
N ILE A 24 -8.10 -2.76 -1.20
CA ILE A 24 -7.13 -3.00 -0.12
C ILE A 24 -6.32 -4.22 -0.53
N SER A 25 -5.00 -4.08 -0.60
CA SER A 25 -4.08 -5.15 -0.97
C SER A 25 -2.99 -5.33 0.08
N ALA A 26 -2.52 -6.57 0.25
CA ALA A 26 -1.35 -6.87 1.06
C ALA A 26 -0.03 -6.53 0.32
N GLU A 27 -0.11 -6.29 -0.99
CA GLU A 27 1.04 -6.00 -1.86
C GLU A 27 1.11 -4.52 -2.26
N GLU A 28 0.13 -3.71 -1.86
CA GLU A 28 0.12 -2.27 -2.13
C GLU A 28 0.27 -1.48 -0.84
N ALA A 29 1.16 -0.48 -0.87
CA ALA A 29 1.38 0.42 0.26
C ALA A 29 0.30 1.51 0.41
N VAL A 30 -0.65 1.61 -0.53
CA VAL A 30 -1.68 2.64 -0.55
C VAL A 30 -3.01 1.99 -0.91
N ARG A 31 -3.95 1.95 0.03
CA ARG A 31 -5.33 1.59 -0.29
C ARG A 31 -6.07 2.75 -0.94
N THR A 32 -7.00 2.43 -1.81
CA THR A 32 -7.78 3.43 -2.56
C THR A 32 -9.27 3.17 -2.43
N ALA A 33 -10.08 4.22 -2.55
CA ALA A 33 -11.51 4.08 -2.74
C ALA A 33 -11.99 5.03 -3.83
N VAL A 34 -13.02 4.63 -4.58
CA VAL A 34 -13.71 5.49 -5.53
C VAL A 34 -15.17 5.57 -5.11
N VAL A 35 -15.65 6.78 -4.93
CA VAL A 35 -17.00 7.10 -4.49
C VAL A 35 -17.70 7.85 -5.62
N ASN A 36 -18.78 7.28 -6.14
CA ASN A 36 -19.65 7.95 -7.09
C ASN A 36 -20.91 8.38 -6.35
N GLY A 37 -21.22 9.68 -6.41
CA GLY A 37 -22.35 10.22 -5.67
C GLY A 37 -22.85 11.55 -6.23
N HIS A 38 -23.99 11.97 -5.69
CA HIS A 38 -24.55 13.29 -5.96
C HIS A 38 -23.95 14.31 -4.99
N ILE A 39 -23.51 15.45 -5.51
CA ILE A 39 -23.11 16.58 -4.67
C ILE A 39 -24.26 17.59 -4.69
N PRO A 40 -24.91 17.87 -3.54
CA PRO A 40 -26.02 18.80 -3.51
C PRO A 40 -25.60 20.21 -3.97
N PRO A 41 -26.45 20.92 -4.74
CA PRO A 41 -26.18 22.29 -5.13
C PRO A 41 -25.95 23.19 -3.91
N GLY A 42 -24.94 24.07 -3.99
CA GLY A 42 -24.63 25.04 -2.93
C GLY A 42 -23.78 24.50 -1.78
N ILE A 43 -23.30 23.25 -1.86
CA ILE A 43 -22.29 22.69 -0.95
C ILE A 43 -20.96 22.60 -1.71
N ASP A 44 -19.89 23.10 -1.09
CA ASP A 44 -18.54 22.92 -1.63
C ASP A 44 -18.18 21.42 -1.60
N PRO A 45 -17.79 20.83 -2.76
CA PRO A 45 -17.33 19.46 -2.78
C PRO A 45 -16.04 19.34 -1.95
N PRO A 46 -15.72 18.15 -1.44
CA PRO A 46 -14.43 17.97 -0.80
C PRO A 46 -13.34 18.07 -1.87
N TRP A 47 -12.56 19.16 -1.82
CA TRP A 47 -11.49 19.42 -2.76
C TRP A 47 -10.33 18.43 -2.56
N PRO A 48 -9.46 18.24 -3.56
CA PRO A 48 -8.21 17.51 -3.37
C PRO A 48 -7.45 17.95 -2.12
N ASP A 49 -6.73 17.01 -1.50
CA ASP A 49 -6.00 17.16 -0.22
C ASP A 49 -6.88 17.32 1.02
N THR A 50 -8.21 17.35 0.86
CA THR A 50 -9.13 17.32 2.00
C THR A 50 -9.00 15.99 2.74
N LYS A 51 -8.79 16.05 4.07
CA LYS A 51 -8.74 14.84 4.92
C LYS A 51 -10.05 14.07 4.82
N ALA A 52 -9.92 12.76 4.65
CA ALA A 52 -11.03 11.84 4.48
C ALA A 52 -10.88 10.56 5.32
N THR A 53 -12.01 10.04 5.77
CA THR A 53 -12.13 8.75 6.43
C THR A 53 -13.25 7.93 5.79
N LEU A 54 -13.06 6.62 5.73
CA LEU A 54 -14.05 5.67 5.25
C LEU A 54 -14.21 4.57 6.29
N SER A 55 -15.45 4.24 6.63
CA SER A 55 -15.79 3.15 7.54
C SER A 55 -16.95 2.30 7.03
N ALA A 56 -16.96 1.03 7.41
CA ALA A 56 -18.05 0.10 7.14
C ALA A 56 -18.57 -0.45 8.47
N ASN A 57 -19.87 -0.27 8.76
CA ASN A 57 -20.48 -0.64 10.03
C ASN A 57 -19.74 -0.09 11.26
N GLY A 58 -19.15 1.12 11.14
CA GLY A 58 -18.33 1.75 12.18
C GLY A 58 -16.89 1.24 12.28
N THR A 59 -16.51 0.21 11.52
CA THR A 59 -15.12 -0.24 11.41
C THR A 59 -14.37 0.66 10.45
N LEU A 60 -13.29 1.29 10.90
CA LEU A 60 -12.44 2.13 10.07
C LEU A 60 -11.77 1.28 8.98
N LEU A 61 -11.87 1.73 7.73
CA LEU A 61 -11.25 1.08 6.58
C LEU A 61 -10.18 1.95 5.92
N LEU A 62 -10.30 3.28 5.94
CA LEU A 62 -9.34 4.18 5.31
C LEU A 62 -9.26 5.49 6.10
N THR A 63 -8.04 5.97 6.29
CA THR A 63 -7.72 7.33 6.73
C THR A 63 -6.71 7.93 5.77
N GLY A 64 -7.03 9.07 5.18
CA GLY A 64 -6.17 9.72 4.21
C GLY A 64 -6.80 10.96 3.62
N TYR A 65 -6.77 11.08 2.30
CA TYR A 65 -7.11 12.32 1.60
C TYR A 65 -8.00 12.07 0.38
N VAL A 66 -8.73 13.11 -0.02
CA VAL A 66 -9.29 13.19 -1.36
C VAL A 66 -8.14 13.38 -2.34
N ARG A 67 -8.02 12.44 -3.27
CA ARG A 67 -7.00 12.42 -4.33
C ARG A 67 -7.47 13.18 -5.55
N ASP A 68 -8.61 12.78 -6.08
CA ASP A 68 -9.20 13.33 -7.29
C ASP A 68 -10.66 13.66 -7.04
N LEU A 69 -11.09 14.79 -7.60
CA LEU A 69 -12.49 15.16 -7.73
C LEU A 69 -12.81 15.33 -9.21
N ARG A 70 -13.72 14.50 -9.73
CA ARG A 70 -14.18 14.56 -11.12
C ARG A 70 -15.67 14.89 -11.11
N PRO A 71 -16.04 16.19 -11.11
CA PRO A 71 -17.43 16.59 -11.19
C PRO A 71 -17.95 16.33 -12.61
N ASP A 72 -19.18 15.86 -12.70
CA ASP A 72 -19.95 15.71 -13.92
C ASP A 72 -21.27 16.47 -13.75
N GLN A 73 -21.53 17.41 -14.65
CA GLN A 73 -22.68 18.30 -14.59
C GLN A 73 -23.60 18.05 -15.79
N GLY A 74 -24.76 17.43 -15.51
CA GLY A 74 -25.89 17.36 -16.44
C GLY A 74 -26.85 18.55 -16.27
N SER A 75 -27.89 18.60 -17.11
CA SER A 75 -28.97 19.59 -17.01
C SER A 75 -29.74 19.50 -15.69
N ASP A 76 -29.90 18.28 -15.17
CA ASP A 76 -30.78 17.98 -14.02
C ASP A 76 -30.07 17.22 -12.89
N ASP A 77 -28.86 16.70 -13.12
CA ASP A 77 -28.08 15.89 -12.17
C ASP A 77 -26.62 16.38 -12.09
N TRP A 78 -26.16 16.73 -10.90
CA TRP A 78 -24.73 16.95 -10.62
C TRP A 78 -24.16 15.72 -9.92
N ARG A 79 -23.24 15.00 -10.57
CA ARG A 79 -22.55 13.84 -9.99
C ARG A 79 -21.07 14.15 -9.80
N ALA A 80 -20.40 13.40 -8.94
CA ALA A 80 -18.96 13.43 -8.84
C ALA A 80 -18.42 12.03 -8.59
N ALA A 81 -17.31 11.72 -9.25
CA ALA A 81 -16.43 10.64 -8.85
C ALA A 81 -15.31 11.23 -7.97
N ILE A 82 -15.25 10.77 -6.73
CA ILE A 82 -14.27 11.19 -5.73
C ILE A 82 -13.36 10.00 -5.43
N SER A 83 -12.07 10.15 -5.75
CA SER A 83 -11.06 9.16 -5.39
C SER A 83 -10.48 9.51 -4.02
N LEU A 84 -10.38 8.52 -3.14
CA LEU A 84 -9.71 8.61 -1.86
C LEU A 84 -8.46 7.73 -1.88
N VAL A 85 -7.42 8.20 -1.22
CA VAL A 85 -6.17 7.44 -1.00
C VAL A 85 -5.84 7.48 0.47
N SER A 86 -5.24 6.41 1.01
CA SER A 86 -4.72 6.47 2.37
C SER A 86 -3.55 7.43 2.50
N ARG A 87 -3.32 7.88 3.74
CA ARG A 87 -2.21 8.79 4.07
C ARG A 87 -0.83 8.26 3.66
N THR A 88 -0.67 6.95 3.53
CA THR A 88 0.58 6.33 3.08
C THR A 88 0.94 6.68 1.64
N VAL A 89 0.05 7.30 0.86
CA VAL A 89 0.41 7.91 -0.44
C VAL A 89 1.60 8.86 -0.31
N ASP A 90 1.69 9.58 0.81
CA ASP A 90 2.79 10.49 1.10
C ASP A 90 4.13 9.77 1.21
N ALA A 91 4.15 8.51 1.69
CA ALA A 91 5.35 7.68 1.77
C ALA A 91 5.83 7.20 0.40
N VAL A 92 4.90 7.08 -0.56
CA VAL A 92 5.18 6.58 -1.91
C VAL A 92 5.61 7.71 -2.83
N GLU A 93 4.97 8.88 -2.73
CA GLU A 93 5.13 9.95 -3.72
C GLU A 93 6.04 11.08 -3.27
N THR A 94 6.29 11.21 -1.95
CA THR A 94 7.16 12.27 -1.43
C THR A 94 8.58 11.76 -1.20
N SER A 95 9.56 12.56 -1.63
CA SER A 95 10.97 12.30 -1.36
C SER A 95 11.32 12.48 0.12
N ILE A 96 12.23 11.66 0.63
CA ILE A 96 12.76 11.77 1.98
C ILE A 96 13.58 13.06 2.13
N LEU A 97 13.34 13.79 3.22
CA LEU A 97 14.09 14.98 3.61
C LEU A 97 14.94 14.68 4.85
N HIS A 98 16.15 14.16 4.66
CA HIS A 98 17.06 13.84 5.75
C HIS A 98 18.41 14.55 5.59
N LYS A 99 18.92 15.16 6.66
CA LYS A 99 20.12 16.04 6.62
C LYS A 99 21.35 15.37 5.98
N THR A 100 21.55 14.08 6.24
CA THR A 100 22.69 13.31 5.74
C THR A 100 22.29 12.24 4.72
N GLY A 101 20.99 11.93 4.61
CA GLY A 101 20.51 10.73 3.93
C GLY A 101 21.05 9.39 4.49
N LEU A 102 21.70 9.40 5.65
CA LEU A 102 22.41 8.25 6.21
C LEU A 102 21.78 7.81 7.54
N VAL A 103 21.51 6.52 7.66
CA VAL A 103 21.11 5.85 8.91
C VAL A 103 22.03 4.67 9.16
N GLU A 104 22.51 4.53 10.40
CA GLU A 104 23.46 3.48 10.79
C GLU A 104 22.92 2.63 11.94
N ASN A 105 23.22 1.33 11.90
CA ASN A 105 22.89 0.35 12.93
C ASN A 105 21.40 0.34 13.31
N ARG A 106 20.51 0.36 12.31
CA ARG A 106 19.06 0.27 12.49
C ARG A 106 18.49 -0.88 11.67
N ASN A 107 17.43 -1.49 12.17
CA ASN A 107 16.61 -2.39 11.37
C ASN A 107 15.65 -1.60 10.48
N ILE A 108 14.91 -2.30 9.61
CA ILE A 108 13.99 -1.66 8.65
C ILE A 108 12.97 -0.71 9.30
N LYS A 109 12.46 -1.04 10.49
CA LYS A 109 11.57 -0.17 11.27
C LYS A 109 12.27 1.13 11.66
N GLY A 110 13.46 1.02 12.24
CA GLY A 110 14.24 2.17 12.67
C GLY A 110 14.71 3.06 11.50
N ILE A 111 14.96 2.47 10.33
CA ILE A 111 15.23 3.23 9.09
C ILE A 111 13.97 3.99 8.68
N GLY A 112 12.83 3.32 8.62
CA GLY A 112 11.56 3.97 8.30
C GLY A 112 11.25 5.13 9.24
N GLU A 113 11.39 4.93 10.55
CA GLU A 113 11.14 5.97 11.56
C GLU A 113 12.10 7.17 11.43
N ALA A 114 13.37 6.92 11.05
CA ALA A 114 14.35 7.99 10.85
C ALA A 114 14.06 8.85 9.61
N PHE A 115 13.39 8.27 8.60
CA PHE A 115 13.06 8.94 7.35
C PHE A 115 11.58 9.36 7.24
N ASP A 116 10.75 9.07 8.24
CA ASP A 116 9.35 9.50 8.29
C ASP A 116 9.23 10.98 8.66
N ASN A 117 9.47 11.85 7.66
CA ASN A 117 9.39 13.30 7.83
C ASN A 117 7.95 13.82 8.04
N LEU A 118 6.96 13.09 7.57
CA LEU A 118 5.57 13.52 7.50
C LEU A 118 4.71 12.94 8.64
N GLY A 119 5.29 12.10 9.50
CA GLY A 119 4.58 11.49 10.62
C GLY A 119 3.52 10.48 10.18
N ILE A 120 3.80 9.75 9.10
CA ILE A 120 2.95 8.68 8.56
C ILE A 120 2.86 7.53 9.57
N GLY A 121 3.92 7.31 10.35
CA GLY A 121 4.00 6.26 11.34
C GLY A 121 4.38 4.92 10.71
N ILE A 122 5.41 4.29 11.30
CA ILE A 122 5.97 3.03 10.82
C ILE A 122 5.69 1.92 11.81
N GLU A 123 4.99 0.90 11.35
CA GLU A 123 4.74 -0.32 12.11
C GLU A 123 5.51 -1.46 11.45
N ALA A 124 6.21 -2.25 12.26
CA ALA A 124 6.86 -3.45 11.75
C ALA A 124 6.57 -4.63 12.67
N LYS A 125 6.22 -5.77 12.06
CA LYS A 125 6.00 -7.03 12.78
C LYS A 125 6.81 -8.16 12.18
N GLY A 126 7.67 -8.71 13.02
CA GLY A 126 8.65 -9.73 12.66
C GLY A 126 10.01 -9.40 13.25
N SER A 127 10.94 -10.33 13.10
CA SER A 127 12.34 -10.11 13.40
C SER A 127 13.03 -9.64 12.13
N PHE A 128 13.65 -8.46 12.19
CA PHE A 128 14.35 -7.85 11.07
C PHE A 128 15.84 -7.69 11.39
N GLU A 129 16.69 -7.88 10.39
CA GLU A 129 18.12 -7.75 10.57
C GLU A 129 18.51 -6.27 10.77
N THR A 130 19.62 -6.07 11.48
CA THR A 130 20.18 -4.72 11.64
C THR A 130 21.08 -4.40 10.47
N ILE A 131 20.79 -3.30 9.81
CA ILE A 131 21.58 -2.79 8.70
C ILE A 131 22.63 -1.85 9.28
N ALA A 132 23.90 -2.19 9.06
CA ALA A 132 25.03 -1.42 9.58
C ALA A 132 25.03 0.01 9.03
N LYS A 133 24.73 0.16 7.73
CA LYS A 133 24.73 1.44 7.02
C LYS A 133 23.68 1.42 5.89
N HIS A 134 22.72 2.33 5.96
CA HIS A 134 21.73 2.56 4.90
C HIS A 134 21.80 4.00 4.43
N GLN A 135 22.07 4.21 3.14
CA GLN A 135 22.19 5.51 2.51
C GLN A 135 21.14 5.62 1.42
N ILE A 136 20.36 6.69 1.44
CA ILE A 136 19.36 6.97 0.41
C ILE A 136 19.98 7.73 -0.76
N GLU A 137 19.34 7.60 -1.92
CA GLU A 137 19.57 8.46 -3.07
C GLU A 137 18.75 9.75 -2.97
N PRO A 138 19.25 10.89 -3.46
CA PRO A 138 18.47 12.12 -3.49
C PRO A 138 17.18 11.96 -4.30
N GLY A 139 16.05 12.33 -3.72
CA GLY A 139 14.73 12.21 -4.35
C GLY A 139 14.02 10.88 -4.10
N GLU A 140 14.69 9.92 -3.43
CA GLU A 140 14.09 8.63 -3.08
C GLU A 140 12.92 8.81 -2.09
N SER A 141 11.82 8.10 -2.33
CA SER A 141 10.66 8.06 -1.43
C SER A 141 10.89 7.09 -0.27
N LEU A 142 10.07 7.23 0.78
CA LEU A 142 10.12 6.31 1.91
C LEU A 142 9.81 4.87 1.48
N TYR A 143 8.82 4.67 0.61
CA TYR A 143 8.49 3.36 0.08
C TYR A 143 9.63 2.78 -0.75
N SER A 144 10.18 3.54 -1.70
CA SER A 144 11.25 3.05 -2.57
C SER A 144 12.51 2.65 -1.81
N THR A 145 12.78 3.28 -0.65
CA THR A 145 13.95 2.89 0.18
C THR A 145 13.68 1.66 1.05
N LEU A 146 12.45 1.49 1.54
CA LEU A 146 12.10 0.37 2.41
C LEU A 146 11.75 -0.90 1.64
N GLU A 147 11.16 -0.78 0.44
CA GLU A 147 10.69 -1.92 -0.35
C GLU A 147 11.80 -2.92 -0.69
N PRO A 148 13.00 -2.51 -1.14
CA PRO A 148 14.09 -3.45 -1.41
C PRO A 148 14.57 -4.16 -0.14
N LEU A 149 14.59 -3.46 0.98
CA LEU A 149 14.96 -4.02 2.28
C LEU A 149 13.93 -5.05 2.76
N ALA A 150 12.65 -4.73 2.62
CA ALA A 150 11.55 -5.63 2.97
C ALA A 150 11.60 -6.89 2.10
N ARG A 151 11.79 -6.73 0.78
CA ARG A 151 11.92 -7.85 -0.16
C ARG A 151 13.09 -8.76 0.19
N ALA A 152 14.26 -8.20 0.53
CA ALA A 152 15.44 -8.97 0.93
C ALA A 152 15.18 -9.83 2.17
N GLU A 153 14.24 -9.41 3.03
CA GLU A 153 13.82 -10.10 4.24
C GLU A 153 12.53 -10.92 4.10
N ALA A 154 12.04 -11.09 2.87
CA ALA A 154 10.75 -11.74 2.57
C ALA A 154 9.57 -11.13 3.36
N ALA A 155 9.58 -9.81 3.50
CA ALA A 155 8.51 -9.03 4.10
C ALA A 155 7.73 -8.25 3.05
N ILE A 156 6.47 -7.98 3.35
CA ILE A 156 5.56 -7.16 2.54
C ILE A 156 5.35 -5.80 3.22
N ILE A 157 5.12 -4.77 2.41
CA ILE A 157 4.78 -3.43 2.85
C ILE A 157 3.36 -3.13 2.39
N HIS A 158 2.48 -2.84 3.33
CA HIS A 158 1.11 -2.41 3.07
C HIS A 158 0.70 -1.34 4.07
N ASP A 159 -0.47 -0.75 3.93
CA ASP A 159 -0.97 0.25 4.88
C ASP A 159 -1.91 -0.31 5.95
N THR A 160 -2.24 0.53 6.93
CA THR A 160 -3.26 0.25 7.95
C THR A 160 -4.51 1.15 7.75
N PRO A 161 -5.68 0.79 8.31
CA PRO A 161 -6.86 1.67 8.26
C PRO A 161 -6.63 3.07 8.82
N GLU A 162 -5.71 3.22 9.78
CA GLU A 162 -5.30 4.49 10.38
C GLU A 162 -4.34 5.30 9.49
N GLY A 163 -3.96 4.77 8.33
CA GLY A 163 -3.04 5.43 7.40
C GLY A 163 -1.59 5.41 7.88
N LYS A 164 -1.14 4.27 8.41
CA LYS A 164 0.27 4.02 8.75
C LYS A 164 0.90 3.04 7.77
N LEU A 165 2.21 3.14 7.58
CA LEU A 165 2.97 2.18 6.77
C LEU A 165 3.32 0.97 7.63
N ARG A 166 2.92 -0.22 7.20
CA ARG A 166 3.09 -1.47 7.93
C ARG A 166 3.97 -2.45 7.15
N ILE A 167 4.98 -2.99 7.83
CA ILE A 167 5.95 -3.94 7.30
C ILE A 167 5.81 -5.26 8.04
N VAL A 168 5.47 -6.35 7.35
CA VAL A 168 5.24 -7.66 7.99
C VAL A 168 5.86 -8.81 7.22
N LYS A 169 6.42 -9.80 7.93
CA LYS A 169 6.93 -11.04 7.29
C LYS A 169 5.84 -12.03 6.90
N LYS A 170 4.67 -11.93 7.52
CA LYS A 170 3.53 -12.81 7.24
C LYS A 170 2.24 -12.02 7.42
N PRO A 171 1.26 -12.15 6.50
CA PRO A 171 -0.07 -11.61 6.74
C PRO A 171 -0.65 -12.19 8.03
N GLU A 172 -1.29 -11.33 8.81
CA GLU A 172 -1.84 -11.67 10.10
C GLU A 172 -3.28 -12.17 10.03
N GLY A 173 -3.65 -12.97 11.03
CA GLY A 173 -5.01 -13.45 11.20
C GLY A 173 -5.27 -14.74 10.46
N SER A 174 -6.30 -15.45 10.93
CA SER A 174 -7.00 -16.44 10.15
C SER A 174 -8.35 -15.82 9.81
N HIS A 175 -8.74 -15.86 8.55
CA HIS A 175 -10.12 -15.51 8.21
C HIS A 175 -11.07 -16.44 8.97
N SER A 176 -12.06 -15.88 9.65
CA SER A 176 -13.09 -16.66 10.33
C SER A 176 -14.09 -17.15 9.29
N GLY A 177 -13.87 -18.37 8.79
CA GLY A 177 -14.78 -19.02 7.84
C GLY A 177 -14.07 -19.48 6.57
N GLY A 178 -14.62 -20.52 5.94
CA GLY A 178 -14.17 -21.05 4.66
C GLY A 178 -14.98 -20.51 3.49
N LEU A 179 -14.40 -20.53 2.29
CA LEU A 179 -15.12 -20.29 1.04
C LEU A 179 -15.56 -21.65 0.46
N GLN A 180 -16.87 -21.84 0.32
CA GLN A 180 -17.48 -23.07 -0.17
C GLN A 180 -18.44 -22.77 -1.33
N ALA A 181 -18.16 -23.39 -2.48
CA ALA A 181 -18.99 -23.30 -3.67
C ALA A 181 -20.41 -23.79 -3.38
N GLY A 182 -21.41 -23.02 -3.81
CA GLY A 182 -22.82 -23.32 -3.56
C GLY A 182 -23.32 -22.97 -2.15
N VAL A 183 -22.46 -22.46 -1.25
CA VAL A 183 -22.86 -22.01 0.09
C VAL A 183 -22.70 -20.50 0.24
N ASN A 184 -21.46 -19.99 0.20
CA ASN A 184 -21.17 -18.56 0.40
C ASN A 184 -20.40 -17.91 -0.76
N ILE A 185 -20.08 -18.67 -1.82
CA ILE A 185 -19.54 -18.12 -3.07
C ILE A 185 -20.70 -17.80 -4.00
N ILE A 186 -20.92 -16.51 -4.28
CA ILE A 186 -21.90 -16.04 -5.27
C ILE A 186 -21.36 -16.26 -6.69
N SER A 187 -20.10 -15.89 -6.92
CA SER A 187 -19.37 -16.15 -8.15
C SER A 187 -17.87 -16.25 -7.86
N ALA A 188 -17.14 -16.97 -8.70
CA ALA A 188 -15.68 -17.07 -8.62
C ALA A 188 -15.11 -17.20 -10.04
N SER A 189 -13.96 -16.59 -10.25
CA SER A 189 -13.16 -16.70 -11.47
C SER A 189 -11.73 -17.05 -11.12
N ALA A 190 -11.07 -17.83 -11.96
CA ALA A 190 -9.66 -18.17 -11.81
C ALA A 190 -8.97 -18.12 -13.18
N GLU A 191 -7.75 -17.58 -13.18
CA GLU A 191 -6.85 -17.63 -14.33
C GLU A 191 -5.63 -18.46 -13.94
N PHE A 192 -5.32 -19.49 -14.74
CA PHE A 192 -4.13 -20.31 -14.58
C PHE A 192 -3.22 -20.08 -15.78
N SER A 193 -2.10 -19.39 -15.57
CA SER A 193 -1.16 -19.03 -16.62
C SER A 193 0.22 -19.61 -16.36
N GLY A 194 0.87 -20.10 -17.41
CA GLY A 194 2.30 -20.44 -17.40
C GLY A 194 3.20 -19.24 -17.69
N GLN A 195 2.64 -18.05 -17.89
CA GLN A 195 3.38 -16.83 -18.13
C GLN A 195 4.27 -16.51 -16.92
N GLY A 196 5.55 -16.18 -17.18
CA GLY A 196 6.53 -15.93 -16.12
C GLY A 196 7.13 -17.18 -15.47
N ARG A 197 6.67 -18.39 -15.84
CA ARG A 197 7.30 -19.65 -15.44
C ARG A 197 8.46 -19.96 -16.37
N PHE A 198 9.68 -19.85 -15.85
CA PHE A 198 10.90 -20.13 -16.59
C PHE A 198 11.63 -21.31 -15.97
N ASN A 199 12.07 -22.26 -16.80
CA ASN A 199 12.88 -23.38 -16.33
C ASN A 199 13.99 -23.66 -17.37
N PRO A 200 15.27 -23.46 -17.03
CA PRO A 200 15.80 -22.97 -15.74
C PRO A 200 15.82 -21.44 -15.62
N VAL A 201 15.81 -20.93 -14.39
CA VAL A 201 16.20 -19.54 -14.09
C VAL A 201 17.69 -19.52 -13.75
N VAL A 202 18.46 -18.74 -14.50
CA VAL A 202 19.90 -18.57 -14.31
C VAL A 202 20.18 -17.14 -13.87
N VAL A 203 20.65 -16.97 -12.64
CA VAL A 203 21.03 -15.66 -12.09
C VAL A 203 22.54 -15.54 -12.15
N ARG A 204 23.02 -14.42 -12.69
CA ARG A 204 24.45 -14.10 -12.70
C ARG A 204 24.76 -12.88 -11.86
N GLY A 205 25.79 -12.98 -11.03
CA GLY A 205 26.27 -11.90 -10.17
C GLY A 205 27.78 -11.77 -10.27
N GLN A 206 28.27 -10.53 -10.26
CA GLN A 206 29.70 -10.23 -10.25
C GLN A 206 30.06 -9.54 -8.94
N GLN A 207 31.00 -10.11 -8.20
CA GLN A 207 31.61 -9.41 -7.06
C GLN A 207 32.72 -8.48 -7.57
N SER A 208 32.85 -7.30 -6.96
CA SER A 208 33.88 -6.32 -7.34
C SER A 208 35.30 -6.74 -6.97
N ARG A 209 35.46 -7.67 -6.01
CA ARG A 209 36.74 -8.25 -5.59
C ARG A 209 36.54 -9.69 -5.11
N GLY A 210 37.54 -10.55 -5.35
CA GLY A 210 37.60 -11.91 -4.82
C GLY A 210 38.26 -12.88 -5.78
N VAL A 211 39.11 -13.77 -5.26
CA VAL A 211 39.78 -14.86 -6.01
C VAL A 211 39.35 -16.25 -5.53
N THR A 212 38.42 -16.31 -4.58
CA THR A 212 37.95 -17.58 -4.03
C THR A 212 37.08 -18.32 -5.07
N PRO A 213 37.00 -19.65 -5.04
CA PRO A 213 36.14 -20.40 -5.96
C PRO A 213 34.67 -19.96 -5.94
N GLN A 214 34.16 -19.49 -4.80
CA GLN A 214 32.82 -18.90 -4.69
C GLN A 214 32.73 -17.52 -5.32
N ALA A 215 33.72 -16.65 -5.16
CA ALA A 215 33.79 -15.35 -5.84
C ALA A 215 33.95 -15.50 -7.37
N MET A 216 34.54 -16.62 -7.82
CA MET A 216 34.73 -17.01 -9.23
C MET A 216 33.55 -17.82 -9.79
N ARG A 217 32.47 -18.05 -9.01
CA ARG A 217 31.23 -18.68 -9.47
C ARG A 217 30.16 -17.60 -9.63
N PRO A 218 30.10 -16.93 -10.79
CA PRO A 218 29.15 -15.84 -11.01
C PRO A 218 27.74 -16.35 -11.32
N GLU A 219 27.45 -17.65 -11.23
CA GLU A 219 26.19 -18.22 -11.73
C GLU A 219 25.52 -19.10 -10.67
N ALA A 220 24.23 -18.86 -10.46
CA ALA A 220 23.32 -19.72 -9.72
C ALA A 220 22.16 -20.14 -10.64
N LYS A 221 21.74 -21.41 -10.54
CA LYS A 221 20.68 -21.99 -11.36
C LYS A 221 19.59 -22.56 -10.47
N ALA A 222 18.35 -22.17 -10.74
CA ALA A 222 17.15 -22.76 -10.18
C ALA A 222 16.36 -23.46 -11.29
N SER A 223 15.74 -24.60 -10.97
CA SER A 223 14.89 -25.35 -11.89
C SER A 223 13.61 -25.71 -11.17
N ASP A 224 12.49 -25.68 -11.87
CA ASP A 224 11.22 -26.13 -11.32
C ASP A 224 11.26 -27.66 -11.18
N THR A 225 10.86 -28.16 -10.01
CA THR A 225 10.55 -29.57 -9.74
C THR A 225 9.06 -29.85 -9.91
#